data_AF-A0A4U7N6H2-F1
#
_entry.id   AF-A0A4U7N6H2-F1
#
_cell.length_a   1.000
_cell.length_b   1.000
_cell.length_c   1.000
_cell.angle_alpha   90.00
_cell.angle_beta   90.00
_cell.angle_gamma   90.00
#
_symmetry.space_group_name_H-M   'P 1'
#
loop_
_entity.id
_entity.type
_entity.pdbx_description
1 polymer ?
#
loop_
_entity_poly.entity_id
_entity_poly.type
_entity_poly.pdbx_seq_one_letter_code
_entity_poly.pdbx_strand_id
1 'polypeptide(L)'
;MSILFTKMTPTAREIAEAALRSQGILAPDAPLEYAFEVHSNERDALEKARVAYDHKIDACPPNDHDCIARMAIAKAKFIRSTLDAAPS
;
A
#
# COMPACT_ATOMS: atom_id res chain seq x y z
N MET A 1 9.55 -3.74 -10.07
CA MET A 1 8.07 -3.73 -10.02
C MET A 1 7.63 -4.19 -8.65
N SER A 2 6.67 -3.53 -8.00
CA SER A 2 6.14 -3.94 -6.68
C SER A 2 5.23 -5.14 -6.84
N ILE A 3 5.44 -6.20 -6.05
CA ILE A 3 4.62 -7.43 -6.07
C ILE A 3 3.13 -7.15 -5.82
N LEU A 4 2.85 -6.07 -5.10
CA LEU A 4 1.49 -5.58 -4.89
C LEU A 4 0.75 -5.39 -6.21
N PHE A 5 1.34 -4.67 -7.16
CA PHE A 5 0.68 -4.35 -8.43
C PHE A 5 0.68 -5.54 -9.39
N THR A 6 1.58 -6.51 -9.20
CA THR A 6 1.52 -7.79 -9.92
C THR A 6 0.33 -8.63 -9.49
N LYS A 7 -0.01 -8.64 -8.19
CA LYS A 7 -1.17 -9.39 -7.66
C LYS A 7 -2.46 -8.59 -7.62
N MET A 8 -2.39 -7.28 -7.78
CA MET A 8 -3.54 -6.37 -7.65
C MET A 8 -4.62 -6.71 -8.68
N THR A 9 -5.79 -7.12 -8.21
CA THR A 9 -6.98 -7.28 -9.06
C THR A 9 -7.78 -5.98 -9.06
N PRO A 10 -8.67 -5.76 -10.06
CA PRO A 10 -9.55 -4.59 -10.08
C PRO A 10 -10.39 -4.46 -8.79
N THR A 11 -10.99 -5.56 -8.33
CA THR A 11 -11.79 -5.58 -7.09
C THR A 11 -10.95 -5.27 -5.85
N ALA A 12 -9.74 -5.83 -5.73
CA ALA A 12 -8.86 -5.53 -4.60
C ALA A 12 -8.43 -4.05 -4.61
N ARG A 13 -8.21 -3.48 -5.80
CA ARG A 13 -7.88 -2.07 -5.97
C ARG A 13 -9.03 -1.19 -5.48
N GLU A 14 -10.26 -1.44 -5.93
CA GLU A 14 -11.44 -0.65 -5.50
C GLU A 14 -11.62 -0.65 -3.99
N ILE A 15 -11.49 -1.82 -3.35
CA ILE A 15 -11.57 -1.96 -1.88
C ILE A 15 -10.46 -1.16 -1.19
N ALA A 16 -9.22 -1.31 -1.66
CA ALA A 16 -8.07 -0.62 -1.10
C ALA A 16 -8.19 0.90 -1.24
N GLU A 17 -8.56 1.39 -2.43
CA GLU A 17 -8.73 2.81 -2.69
C GLU A 17 -9.84 3.43 -1.84
N ALA A 18 -11.01 2.80 -1.75
CA ALA A 18 -12.11 3.28 -0.91
C ALA A 18 -11.68 3.38 0.57
N ALA A 19 -10.98 2.36 1.06
CA ALA A 19 -10.47 2.35 2.43
C ALA A 19 -9.39 3.41 2.67
N LEU A 20 -8.48 3.64 1.72
CA LEU A 20 -7.41 4.63 1.88
C LEU A 20 -7.94 6.07 1.74
N ARG A 21 -8.94 6.30 0.87
CA ARG A 21 -9.63 7.58 0.73
C ARG A 21 -10.39 7.96 1.99
N SER A 22 -11.15 7.03 2.57
CA SER A 22 -11.89 7.29 3.82
C SER A 22 -10.97 7.61 5.01
N GLN A 23 -9.69 7.25 4.92
CA GLN A 23 -8.68 7.52 5.94
C GLN A 23 -7.79 8.72 5.62
N GLY A 24 -8.03 9.41 4.50
CA GLY A 24 -7.23 10.55 4.07
C GLY A 24 -5.81 10.21 3.62
N ILE A 25 -5.49 8.92 3.42
CA ILE A 25 -4.18 8.48 2.92
C ILE A 25 -4.10 8.64 1.39
N LEU A 26 -5.21 8.42 0.70
CA LEU A 26 -5.32 8.58 -0.75
C LEU A 26 -6.27 9.73 -1.07
N ALA A 27 -5.89 10.58 -2.03
CA ALA A 27 -6.76 11.67 -2.49
C ALA A 27 -7.98 11.11 -3.28
N PRO A 28 -9.11 11.85 -3.35
CA PRO A 28 -10.35 11.38 -3.98
C PRO A 28 -10.19 10.85 -5.41
N ASP A 29 -9.34 11.48 -6.22
CA ASP A 29 -9.12 11.13 -7.63
C ASP A 29 -7.74 10.51 -7.89
N ALA A 30 -6.97 10.25 -6.84
CA ALA A 30 -5.65 9.65 -6.99
C ALA A 30 -5.74 8.13 -7.23
N PRO A 31 -4.90 7.57 -8.12
CA PRO A 31 -4.77 6.14 -8.30
C PRO A 31 -4.08 5.51 -7.09
N LEU A 32 -4.37 4.24 -6.80
CA LEU A 32 -3.78 3.50 -5.66
C LEU A 32 -2.25 3.62 -5.56
N GLU A 33 -1.55 3.67 -6.70
CA GLU A 33 -0.10 3.84 -6.81
C GLU A 33 0.41 5.05 -6.03
N TYR A 34 -0.36 6.14 -5.99
CA TYR A 34 0.00 7.37 -5.30
C TYR A 34 0.18 7.17 -3.78
N ALA A 35 -0.51 6.21 -3.17
CA ALA A 35 -0.31 5.86 -1.76
C ALA A 35 1.06 5.22 -1.47
N PHE A 36 1.83 4.91 -2.51
CA PHE A 36 3.17 4.31 -2.45
C PHE A 36 4.23 5.18 -3.15
N GLU A 37 3.84 6.34 -3.69
CA GLU A 37 4.76 7.34 -4.21
C GLU A 37 5.31 8.15 -3.05
N VAL A 38 6.63 8.11 -2.88
CA VAL A 38 7.33 8.80 -1.81
C VAL A 38 8.50 9.59 -2.39
N HIS A 39 8.88 10.69 -1.73
CA HIS A 39 10.04 11.48 -2.10
C HIS A 39 11.35 10.70 -1.90
N SER A 40 12.45 11.18 -2.48
CA SER A 40 13.75 10.50 -2.42
C SER A 40 14.25 10.26 -0.99
N ASN A 41 13.97 11.20 -0.08
CA ASN A 41 14.30 11.14 1.36
C ASN A 41 13.38 10.19 2.16
N GLU A 42 12.30 9.71 1.56
CA GLU A 42 11.27 8.88 2.19
C GLU A 42 11.38 7.39 1.75
N ARG A 43 12.35 7.08 0.87
CA ARG A 43 12.57 5.74 0.33
C ARG A 43 12.81 4.67 1.40
N ASP A 44 13.37 5.04 2.54
CA ASP A 44 13.56 4.13 3.67
C ASP A 44 12.23 3.60 4.22
N ALA A 45 11.18 4.43 4.24
CA ALA A 45 9.85 4.00 4.66
C ALA A 45 9.25 3.01 3.65
N LEU A 46 9.43 3.27 2.35
CA LEU A 46 8.98 2.37 1.29
C LEU A 46 9.71 1.02 1.35
N GLU A 47 11.02 1.01 1.62
CA GLU A 47 11.81 -0.21 1.74
C GLU A 47 11.42 -1.02 2.99
N LYS A 48 11.22 -0.36 4.15
CA LYS A 48 10.70 -1.02 5.35
C LYS A 48 9.33 -1.64 5.10
N ALA A 49 8.44 -0.92 4.39
CA ALA A 49 7.13 -1.44 4.00
C ALA A 49 7.23 -2.63 3.05
N ARG A 50 8.19 -2.61 2.11
CA ARG A 50 8.49 -3.72 1.20
C ARG A 50 8.86 -4.98 1.99
N VAL A 51 9.83 -4.87 2.89
CA VAL A 51 10.27 -5.99 3.75
C VAL A 51 9.12 -6.52 4.61
N ALA A 52 8.31 -5.64 5.19
CA ALA A 52 7.24 -6.01 6.11
C ALA A 52 6.00 -6.65 5.44
N TYR A 53 5.73 -6.34 4.17
CA TYR A 53 4.47 -6.72 3.52
C TYR A 53 4.59 -7.50 2.21
N ASP A 54 5.69 -7.40 1.45
CA ASP A 54 5.76 -8.05 0.13
C ASP A 54 5.60 -9.58 0.22
N HIS A 55 6.20 -10.21 1.23
CA HIS A 55 6.04 -11.65 1.46
C HIS A 55 4.60 -12.04 1.87
N LYS A 56 3.88 -11.14 2.56
CA LYS A 56 2.48 -11.37 2.97
C LYS A 56 1.53 -11.21 1.79
N ILE A 57 1.81 -10.24 0.93
CA ILE A 57 1.12 -10.07 -0.36
C ILE A 57 1.35 -11.32 -1.21
N ASP A 58 2.58 -11.84 -1.24
CA ASP A 58 2.87 -13.05 -1.99
C ASP A 58 2.15 -14.29 -1.43
N ALA A 59 1.95 -14.34 -0.12
CA ALA A 59 1.20 -15.43 0.52
C ALA A 59 -0.32 -15.37 0.25
N CYS A 60 -0.88 -14.24 -0.21
CA CYS A 60 -2.30 -14.17 -0.55
C CYS A 60 -2.65 -15.12 -1.71
N PRO A 61 -3.72 -15.93 -1.58
CA PRO A 61 -4.19 -16.78 -2.67
C PRO A 61 -4.52 -15.98 -3.93
N PRO A 62 -4.33 -16.55 -5.13
CA PRO A 62 -4.82 -15.93 -6.35
C PRO A 62 -6.33 -15.67 -6.25
N ASN A 63 -6.78 -14.47 -6.63
CA ASN A 63 -8.18 -14.02 -6.55
C ASN A 63 -8.75 -13.81 -5.14
N ASP A 64 -7.94 -13.89 -4.07
CA ASP A 64 -8.36 -13.44 -2.75
C ASP A 64 -8.26 -11.91 -2.68
N HIS A 65 -9.29 -11.25 -3.21
CA HIS A 65 -9.36 -9.80 -3.33
C HIS A 65 -9.28 -9.11 -1.96
N ASP A 66 -9.89 -9.71 -0.94
CA ASP A 66 -9.89 -9.19 0.43
C ASP A 66 -8.50 -9.27 1.05
N CYS A 67 -7.78 -10.39 0.88
CA CYS A 67 -6.40 -10.51 1.34
C CYS A 67 -5.50 -9.46 0.68
N ILE A 68 -5.55 -9.36 -0.65
CA ILE A 68 -4.71 -8.43 -1.41
C ILE A 68 -5.02 -6.98 -1.02
N ALA A 69 -6.30 -6.60 -0.92
CA ALA A 69 -6.72 -5.27 -0.51
C ALA A 69 -6.27 -4.94 0.92
N ARG A 70 -6.47 -5.85 1.87
CA ARG A 70 -6.02 -5.66 3.27
C ARG A 70 -4.52 -5.46 3.35
N MET A 71 -3.74 -6.23 2.58
CA MET A 71 -2.29 -6.05 2.54
C MET A 71 -1.89 -4.72 1.90
N ALA A 72 -2.56 -4.28 0.85
CA ALA A 72 -2.35 -2.95 0.24
C ALA A 72 -2.59 -1.83 1.26
N ILE A 73 -3.73 -1.87 1.96
CA ILE A 73 -4.11 -0.89 2.99
C ILE A 73 -3.08 -0.88 4.12
N ALA A 74 -2.72 -2.06 4.63
CA ALA A 74 -1.77 -2.18 5.73
C ALA A 74 -0.36 -1.67 5.33
N LYS A 75 0.08 -1.96 4.11
CA LYS A 75 1.35 -1.46 3.58
C LYS A 75 1.36 0.07 3.46
N ALA A 76 0.31 0.67 2.90
CA ALA A 76 0.20 2.13 2.78
C ALA A 76 0.17 2.83 4.16
N LYS A 77 -0.59 2.28 5.12
CA LYS A 77 -0.61 2.76 6.51
C LYS A 77 0.76 2.71 7.17
N PHE A 78 1.49 1.62 6.94
CA PHE A 78 2.81 1.46 7.51
C PHE A 78 3.80 2.49 6.97
N ILE A 79 3.76 2.77 5.65
CA ILE A 79 4.56 3.85 5.05
C ILE A 79 4.23 5.16 5.76
N ARG A 80 2.94 5.53 5.83
CA ARG A 80 2.53 6.80 6.45
C ARG A 80 2.99 6.91 7.90
N SER A 81 2.76 5.88 8.71
CA SER A 81 3.21 5.85 10.11
C SER A 81 4.73 5.92 10.24
N THR A 82 5.49 5.37 9.30
CA THR A 82 6.95 5.45 9.32
C THR A 82 7.44 6.85 8.98
N LEU A 83 6.78 7.53 8.03
CA LEU A 83 7.08 8.92 7.67
C LEU A 83 6.75 9.88 8.81
N ASP A 84 5.59 9.70 9.46
CA ASP A 84 5.19 10.53 10.60
C ASP A 84 6.12 10.34 11.82
N ALA A 85 6.83 9.21 11.91
CA ALA A 85 7.78 8.89 12.98
C ALA A 85 9.24 9.28 12.66
N ALA A 86 9.54 9.68 11.42
CA ALA A 86 10.89 10.10 11.05
C ALA A 86 11.17 11.52 11.57
N PRO A 87 12.29 11.77 12.28
CA PRO A 87 12.65 13.11 12.72
C PRO A 87 12.93 13.99 11.49
N SER A 88 12.38 15.20 11.51
CA SER A 88 12.51 16.23 10.47
C SER A 88 13.94 16.73 10.31
#